data_AF-A0A1I7CAI3-F1
#
_entry.id   AF-A0A1I7CAI3-F1
#
_cell.length_a   1.000
_cell.length_b   1.000
_cell.length_c   1.000
_cell.angle_alpha   90.00
_cell.angle_beta   90.00
_cell.angle_gamma   90.00
#
_symmetry.space_group_name_H-M   'P 1'
#
loop_
_entity.id
_entity.type
_entity.pdbx_description
1 polymer ?
#
loop_
_entity_poly.entity_id
_entity_poly.type
_entity_poly.pdbx_seq_one_letter_code
_entity_poly.pdbx_strand_id
1 'polypeptide(L)'
;MHHPTYPLDQAAPLLNLGRNTLARRLRDVGVLGPDNLPAGPYRGRVALVIVATGTYWHPICGWTHYGRTEFTDAGLDHIARKLGIDLARLPHPSSRRAQQAPQPARSLS
;
A
#
# COMPACT_ATOMS: atom_id res chain seq x y z
N MET A 1 10.18 14.61 0.14
CA MET A 1 10.35 13.58 -0.91
C MET A 1 8.95 13.25 -1.42
N HIS A 2 8.70 13.45 -2.72
CA HIS A 2 7.42 13.07 -3.33
C HIS A 2 7.58 11.62 -3.80
N HIS A 3 6.96 10.68 -3.09
CA HIS A 3 6.95 9.28 -3.54
C HIS A 3 5.90 9.15 -4.65
N PRO A 4 6.15 8.36 -5.71
CA PRO A 4 5.08 7.98 -6.61
C PRO A 4 3.98 7.26 -5.82
N THR A 5 2.74 7.61 -6.10
CA THR A 5 1.56 7.02 -5.48
C THR A 5 0.71 6.34 -6.55
N TYR A 6 0.16 5.19 -6.19
CA TYR A 6 -0.59 4.33 -7.09
C TYR A 6 -2.02 4.18 -6.57
N PRO A 7 -3.04 4.75 -7.24
CA PRO A 7 -4.43 4.47 -6.91
C PRO A 7 -4.76 2.99 -7.14
N LEU A 8 -5.88 2.52 -6.59
CA LEU A 8 -6.31 1.11 -6.70
C LEU A 8 -6.27 0.55 -8.14
N ASP A 9 -6.65 1.35 -9.13
CA ASP A 9 -6.63 0.95 -10.54
C ASP A 9 -5.23 0.69 -11.08
N GLN A 10 -4.22 1.41 -10.58
CA GLN A 10 -2.81 1.19 -10.94
C GLN A 10 -2.14 0.15 -10.04
N ALA A 11 -2.51 0.09 -8.76
CA ALA A 11 -1.97 -0.88 -7.81
C ALA A 11 -2.38 -2.33 -8.13
N ALA A 12 -3.59 -2.53 -8.62
CA ALA A 12 -4.14 -3.85 -8.93
C ALA A 12 -3.29 -4.64 -9.95
N PRO A 13 -2.97 -4.13 -11.15
CA PRO A 13 -2.12 -4.84 -12.11
C PRO A 13 -0.71 -5.08 -11.57
N LEU A 14 -0.15 -4.15 -10.77
CA LEU A 14 1.15 -4.33 -10.12
C LEU A 14 1.16 -5.47 -9.09
N LEU A 15 -0.01 -5.88 -8.61
CA LEU A 15 -0.22 -6.98 -7.68
C LEU A 15 -0.79 -8.23 -8.34
N ASN A 16 -0.82 -8.30 -9.68
CA ASN A 16 -1.44 -9.38 -10.45
C ASN A 16 -2.92 -9.64 -10.04
N LEU A 17 -3.66 -8.58 -9.73
CA LEU A 17 -5.07 -8.64 -9.34
C LEU A 17 -5.92 -7.73 -10.22
N GLY A 18 -7.22 -8.03 -10.30
CA GLY A 18 -8.22 -7.07 -10.75
C GLY A 18 -8.54 -6.06 -9.64
N ARG A 19 -8.86 -4.81 -10.03
CA ARG A 19 -9.19 -3.70 -9.10
C ARG A 19 -10.21 -4.08 -8.03
N ASN A 20 -11.33 -4.68 -8.42
CA ASN A 20 -12.39 -5.08 -7.48
C ASN A 20 -11.93 -6.21 -6.55
N THR A 21 -11.12 -7.15 -7.06
CA THR A 21 -10.53 -8.23 -6.26
C THR A 21 -9.55 -7.68 -5.23
N LEU A 22 -8.70 -6.73 -5.63
CA LEU A 22 -7.79 -6.05 -4.71
C LEU A 22 -8.57 -5.30 -3.63
N ALA A 23 -9.53 -4.45 -4.00
CA ALA A 23 -10.32 -3.70 -3.04
C ALA A 23 -11.06 -4.59 -2.04
N ARG A 24 -11.64 -5.71 -2.50
CA ARG A 24 -12.27 -6.71 -1.62
C ARG A 24 -11.25 -7.32 -0.65
N ARG A 25 -10.15 -7.89 -1.16
CA ARG A 25 -9.13 -8.52 -0.31
C ARG A 25 -8.57 -7.55 0.73
N LEU A 26 -8.34 -6.30 0.35
CA LEU A 26 -7.86 -5.26 1.26
C LEU A 26 -8.86 -4.91 2.36
N ARG A 27 -10.17 -4.95 2.07
CA ARG A 27 -11.21 -4.83 3.09
C ARG A 27 -11.23 -6.04 4.02
N ASP A 28 -11.13 -7.24 3.46
CA ASP A 28 -11.12 -8.49 4.23
C ASP A 28 -9.97 -8.54 5.24
N VAL A 29 -8.79 -8.00 4.88
CA VAL A 29 -7.62 -7.94 5.77
C VAL A 29 -7.50 -6.65 6.59
N GLY A 30 -8.53 -5.80 6.58
CA GLY A 30 -8.62 -4.58 7.38
C GLY A 30 -7.67 -3.45 6.97
N VAL A 31 -7.15 -3.47 5.73
CA VAL A 31 -6.36 -2.36 5.17
C VAL A 31 -7.29 -1.22 4.75
N LEU A 32 -8.43 -1.57 4.14
CA LEU A 32 -9.45 -0.63 3.70
C LEU A 32 -10.74 -0.80 4.49
N GLY A 33 -11.49 0.28 4.64
CA GLY A 33 -12.86 0.29 5.14
C GLY A 33 -13.90 0.05 4.04
N PRO A 34 -15.19 0.03 4.39
CA PRO A 34 -16.29 -0.11 3.42
C PRO A 34 -16.31 0.97 2.34
N ASP A 35 -15.78 2.16 2.65
CA ASP A 35 -15.62 3.33 1.79
C ASP A 35 -14.36 3.28 0.90
N ASN A 36 -13.59 2.18 0.94
CA ASN A 36 -12.27 2.05 0.33
C ASN A 36 -11.25 3.10 0.80
N LEU A 37 -11.46 3.69 1.97
CA LEU A 37 -10.47 4.52 2.65
C LEU A 37 -9.63 3.68 3.62
N PRO A 38 -8.44 4.14 4.04
CA PRO A 38 -7.58 3.39 4.94
C PRO A 38 -8.28 3.13 6.27
N ALA A 39 -8.17 1.92 6.80
CA ALA A 39 -8.79 1.52 8.05
C ALA A 39 -7.76 1.22 9.14
N GLY A 40 -8.18 1.35 10.41
CA GLY A 40 -7.38 1.02 11.58
C GLY A 40 -5.94 1.55 11.53
N PRO A 41 -4.91 0.68 11.63
CA PRO A 41 -3.50 1.09 11.70
C PRO A 41 -2.93 1.65 10.39
N TYR A 42 -3.73 1.70 9.31
CA TYR A 42 -3.35 2.30 8.04
C TYR A 42 -3.79 3.75 7.92
N ARG A 43 -4.70 4.24 8.79
CA ARG A 43 -5.03 5.67 8.85
C ARG A 43 -3.81 6.47 9.29
N GLY A 44 -3.48 7.52 8.53
CA GLY A 44 -2.34 8.40 8.81
C GLY A 44 -0.97 7.78 8.54
N ARG A 45 -0.89 6.53 8.06
CA ARG A 45 0.38 5.85 7.79
C ARG A 45 0.90 6.17 6.38
N VAL A 46 1.22 7.45 6.18
CA VAL A 46 1.57 8.06 4.88
C VAL A 46 2.76 7.42 4.17
N ALA A 47 3.63 6.72 4.91
CA ALA A 47 4.72 5.94 4.32
C ALA A 47 4.23 4.75 3.48
N LEU A 48 3.01 4.26 3.73
CA LEU A 48 2.41 3.11 3.03
C LEU A 48 1.21 3.52 2.17
N VAL A 49 0.35 4.36 2.74
CA VAL A 49 -0.98 4.66 2.20
C VAL A 49 -1.29 6.13 2.38
N ILE A 50 -1.79 6.75 1.32
CA ILE A 50 -2.19 8.15 1.28
C ILE A 50 -3.64 8.24 0.83
N VAL A 51 -4.37 9.21 1.37
CA VAL A 51 -5.71 9.58 0.87
C VAL A 51 -5.55 10.81 0.00
N ALA A 52 -5.65 10.62 -1.31
CA ALA A 52 -5.76 11.73 -2.26
C ALA A 52 -7.20 12.26 -2.24
N THR A 53 -7.35 13.55 -1.96
CA THR A 53 -8.67 14.22 -1.91
C THR A 53 -8.85 15.12 -3.11
N GLY A 54 -10.08 15.23 -3.60
CA GLY A 54 -10.44 16.17 -4.66
C GLY A 54 -11.88 16.60 -4.55
N THR A 55 -12.29 17.44 -5.49
CA THR A 55 -13.65 17.95 -5.62
C THR A 55 -14.13 17.78 -7.05
N TYR A 56 -15.41 17.46 -7.21
CA TYR A 56 -16.06 17.42 -8.51
C TYR A 56 -17.42 18.10 -8.42
N TRP A 57 -17.95 18.57 -9.55
CA TRP A 57 -19.31 19.10 -9.61
C TRP A 57 -20.30 17.96 -9.84
N HIS A 58 -21.21 17.73 -8.90
CA HIS A 58 -22.35 16.81 -9.05
C HIS A 58 -23.61 17.60 -9.46
N PRO A 59 -24.37 17.17 -10.48
CA PRO A 59 -25.51 17.93 -10.99
C PRO A 59 -26.62 18.19 -9.96
N ILE A 60 -26.75 17.33 -8.94
CA ILE A 60 -27.77 17.47 -7.89
C ILE A 60 -27.18 18.04 -6.59
N CYS A 61 -25.94 17.69 -6.26
CA CYS A 61 -25.35 17.97 -4.95
C CYS A 61 -24.37 19.15 -4.97
N GLY A 62 -24.12 19.74 -6.14
CA GLY A 62 -23.11 20.78 -6.32
C GLY A 62 -21.68 20.27 -6.12
N TRP A 63 -20.78 21.15 -5.68
CA TRP A 63 -19.39 20.81 -5.39
C TRP A 63 -19.30 19.73 -4.31
N THR A 64 -18.86 18.54 -4.70
CA THR A 64 -18.80 17.36 -3.86
C THR A 64 -17.35 16.92 -3.67
N HIS A 65 -16.97 16.70 -2.41
CA HIS A 65 -15.64 16.20 -2.06
C HIS A 65 -15.58 14.69 -2.20
N TYR A 66 -14.42 14.18 -2.61
CA TYR A 66 -14.14 12.75 -2.61
C TYR A 66 -12.72 12.47 -2.09
N GLY A 67 -12.54 11.25 -1.58
CA GLY A 67 -11.26 10.71 -1.17
C GLY A 67 -10.99 9.39 -1.91
N ARG A 68 -9.73 9.19 -2.30
CA ARG A 68 -9.26 7.95 -2.92
C ARG A 68 -8.00 7.47 -2.22
N THR A 69 -7.95 6.17 -1.93
CA THR A 69 -6.74 5.54 -1.41
C THR A 69 -5.71 5.33 -2.51
N GLU A 70 -4.48 5.73 -2.23
CA GLU A 70 -3.30 5.48 -3.05
C GLU A 70 -2.19 4.85 -2.22
N PHE A 71 -1.39 4.01 -2.85
CA PHE A 71 -0.31 3.25 -2.23
C PHE A 71 1.04 3.79 -2.68
N THR A 72 2.00 3.90 -1.77
CA THR A 72 3.40 4.13 -2.13
C THR A 72 4.05 2.82 -2.59
N ASP A 73 5.29 2.86 -3.11
CA ASP A 73 6.07 1.64 -3.37
C ASP A 73 6.16 0.72 -2.14
N ALA A 74 6.49 1.31 -0.98
CA ALA A 74 6.56 0.59 0.29
C ALA A 74 5.18 0.05 0.71
N GLY A 75 4.11 0.77 0.38
CA GLY A 75 2.73 0.31 0.54
C GLY A 75 2.41 -0.93 -0.29
N LEU A 76 2.81 -0.93 -1.56
CA LEU A 76 2.64 -2.08 -2.45
C LEU A 76 3.43 -3.30 -1.96
N ASP A 77 4.69 -3.13 -1.55
CA ASP A 77 5.50 -4.19 -0.91
C ASP A 77 4.82 -4.77 0.33
N HIS A 78 4.31 -3.88 1.20
CA HIS A 78 3.64 -4.27 2.44
C HIS A 78 2.36 -5.06 2.16
N ILE A 79 1.57 -4.61 1.19
CA ILE A 79 0.31 -5.26 0.82
C ILE A 79 0.55 -6.59 0.13
N ALA A 80 1.54 -6.69 -0.76
CA ALA A 80 1.90 -7.95 -1.41
C ALA A 80 2.22 -9.02 -0.37
N ARG A 81 3.07 -8.69 0.62
CA ARG A 81 3.38 -9.58 1.75
C ARG A 81 2.14 -9.93 2.57
N LYS A 82 1.31 -8.94 2.91
CA LYS A 82 0.10 -9.16 3.72
C LYS A 82 -0.94 -10.04 3.00
N LEU A 83 -1.02 -9.94 1.67
CA LEU A 83 -1.93 -10.73 0.85
C LEU A 83 -1.34 -12.06 0.37
N GLY A 84 -0.08 -12.36 0.72
CA GLY A 84 0.62 -13.56 0.27
C GLY A 84 0.82 -13.61 -1.25
N ILE A 85 0.93 -12.44 -1.89
CA ILE A 85 1.15 -12.34 -3.33
C ILE A 85 2.65 -12.38 -3.57
N ASP A 86 3.10 -13.44 -4.24
CA ASP A 86 4.48 -13.52 -4.71
C ASP A 86 4.60 -12.64 -5.96
N LEU A 87 5.21 -11.48 -5.79
CA LEU A 87 5.55 -10.62 -6.91
C LEU A 87 6.83 -11.16 -7.51
N ALA A 88 6.84 -11.38 -8.83
CA ALA A 88 8.07 -11.57 -9.60
C ALA A 88 8.86 -10.24 -9.62
N ARG A 89 9.29 -9.77 -8.45
CA ARG A 89 10.13 -8.58 -8.30
C ARG A 89 11.57 -9.03 -8.40
N LEU A 90 12.33 -8.35 -9.27
CA LEU A 90 13.78 -8.31 -9.17
C LEU A 90 14.19 -7.98 -7.72
N PRO A 91 15.28 -8.58 -7.21
CA PRO A 91 15.66 -8.48 -5.81
C PRO A 91 15.81 -7.01 -5.40
N HIS A 92 15.05 -6.65 -4.38
CA HIS A 92 14.97 -5.30 -3.83
C HIS A 92 16.17 -5.13 -2.88
N PRO A 93 16.84 -3.96 -2.84
CA PRO A 93 18.03 -3.77 -2.01
C PRO A 93 17.76 -3.97 -0.50
N SER A 94 16.51 -3.81 -0.06
CA SER A 94 16.04 -4.10 1.31
C SER A 94 16.00 -5.61 1.63
N SER A 95 15.85 -6.49 0.64
CA SER A 95 15.91 -7.95 0.81
C SER A 95 17.29 -8.42 1.30
N ARG A 96 18.35 -7.66 0.98
CA ARG A 96 19.73 -7.96 1.39
C ARG A 96 19.99 -7.68 2.87
N ARG A 97 19.22 -6.76 3.49
CA ARG A 97 19.40 -6.38 4.90
C ARG A 97 18.75 -7.36 5.87
N ALA A 98 17.72 -8.09 5.44
CA ALA A 98 17.09 -9.15 6.22
C ALA A 98 17.90 -10.47 6.25
N GLN A 99 18.93 -10.61 5.40
CA GLN A 99 19.81 -11.78 5.35
C GLN A 99 21.10 -11.62 6.18
N GLN A 100 21.31 -10.47 6.82
CA GLN A 100 22.42 -10.29 7.75
C GLN A 100 22.02 -10.81 9.14
N ALA A 101 22.19 -12.12 9.33
CA ALA A 101 22.19 -12.75 10.64
C ALA A 101 23.37 -12.24 11.50
N PRO A 102 23.26 -12.26 12.85
CA PRO A 102 24.21 -11.62 13.75
C PRO A 102 25.56 -12.35 13.73
N GLN A 103 26.65 -11.64 13.41
CA GLN A 103 27.98 -12.20 13.55
C GLN A 103 28.41 -12.19 15.03
N PRO A 104 28.96 -13.31 15.55
CA PRO A 104 29.16 -13.51 16.97
C PRO A 104 30.36 -12.71 17.49
N ALA A 105 30.26 -12.36 18.77
CA ALA A 105 31.33 -11.77 19.57
C ALA A 105 32.65 -12.54 19.41
N ARG A 106 33.73 -11.82 19.11
CA ARG A 106 35.09 -12.30 19.31
C ARG A 106 35.80 -11.34 20.24
N SER A 107 35.76 -11.67 21.53
CA SER A 107 36.87 -11.36 22.43
C SER A 107 38.15 -11.93 21.84
N LEU A 108 39.26 -11.24 22.03
CA LEU A 108 40.53 -11.79 22.54
C LEU A 108 41.43 -10.61 22.93
N SER A 109 41.78 -10.57 24.21
CA SER A 109 42.89 -9.82 24.79
C SER A 109 44.04 -10.79 25.05
#